data_AF-A0A1G0YCZ7-F1
#
_entry.id   AF-A0A1G0YCZ7-F1
#
_cell.length_a   1.000
_cell.length_b   1.000
_cell.length_c   1.000
_cell.angle_alpha   90.00
_cell.angle_beta   90.00
_cell.angle_gamma   90.00
#
_symmetry.space_group_name_H-M   'P 1'
#
loop_
_entity.id
_entity.type
_entity.pdbx_description
1 polymer ?
#
loop_
_entity_poly.entity_id
_entity_poly.type
_entity_poly.pdbx_seq_one_letter_code
_entity_poly.pdbx_strand_id
1 'polypeptide(L)'
;MNKRQDIQYTLRSIPPRIDRVLRESSVKEQKSLNELAIAALAKGLGIAEEEVRYHDLDDLAGTWVEDPKFDKALKDMDKIDPELWK
;
A
#
# COMPACT_ATOMS: atom_id res chain seq x y z
N MET A 1 24.66 15.83 -20.49
CA MET A 1 23.63 15.35 -19.53
C MET A 1 22.35 16.11 -19.80
N ASN A 2 21.34 15.48 -20.40
CA ASN A 2 20.06 16.15 -20.66
C ASN A 2 19.40 16.47 -19.32
N LYS A 3 19.21 17.77 -19.05
CA LYS A 3 18.51 18.26 -17.86
C LYS A 3 17.04 17.85 -18.02
N ARG A 4 16.53 16.99 -17.13
CA ARG A 4 15.07 16.75 -17.05
C ARG A 4 14.41 18.12 -16.80
N GLN A 5 13.48 18.49 -17.67
CA GLN A 5 12.64 19.65 -17.42
C GLN A 5 11.55 19.22 -16.45
N ASP A 6 11.63 19.69 -15.22
CA ASP A 6 10.59 19.45 -14.22
C ASP A 6 9.41 20.37 -14.51
N ILE A 7 8.30 19.79 -14.93
CA ILE A 7 7.04 20.51 -15.19
C ILE A 7 6.31 20.67 -13.86
N GLN A 8 5.99 21.92 -13.50
CA GLN A 8 5.28 22.23 -12.25
C GLN A 8 3.85 22.71 -12.55
N TYR A 9 2.88 22.11 -11.87
CA TYR A 9 1.47 22.51 -11.91
C TYR A 9 1.01 22.98 -10.53
N THR A 10 0.19 24.04 -10.51
CA THR A 10 -0.52 24.48 -9.30
C THR A 10 -1.98 24.08 -9.41
N LEU A 11 -2.42 23.16 -8.56
CA LEU A 11 -3.83 22.80 -8.43
C LEU A 11 -4.51 23.81 -7.48
N ARG A 12 -5.50 24.54 -8.00
CA ARG A 12 -6.25 25.55 -7.23
C ARG A 12 -7.61 24.99 -6.79
N SER A 13 -8.13 25.52 -5.68
CA SER A 13 -9.46 25.21 -5.18
C SER A 13 -9.68 23.71 -4.88
N ILE A 14 -8.69 23.07 -4.24
CA ILE A 14 -8.83 21.68 -3.78
C ILE A 14 -9.97 21.60 -2.75
N PRO A 15 -11.01 20.77 -2.99
CA PRO A 15 -12.08 20.58 -2.02
C PRO A 15 -11.54 20.10 -0.66
N PRO A 16 -12.07 20.58 0.49
CA PRO A 16 -11.55 20.22 1.81
C PRO A 16 -11.48 18.72 2.07
N ARG A 17 -12.45 17.95 1.54
CA ARG A 17 -12.47 16.50 1.63
C ARG A 17 -11.25 15.85 0.95
N ILE A 18 -10.80 16.40 -0.18
CA ILE A 18 -9.64 15.87 -0.92
C ILE A 18 -8.34 16.18 -0.17
N ASP A 19 -8.15 17.42 0.31
CA ASP A 19 -6.96 17.79 1.11
C ASP A 19 -6.83 16.90 2.36
N ARG A 20 -7.94 16.72 3.09
CA ARG A 20 -7.96 15.85 4.28
C ARG A 20 -7.52 14.42 3.97
N VAL A 21 -8.18 13.79 2.99
CA VAL A 21 -7.87 12.39 2.62
C VAL A 21 -6.42 12.27 2.12
N LEU A 22 -5.94 13.24 1.33
CA LEU A 22 -4.58 13.20 0.79
C LEU A 22 -3.51 13.30 1.90
N ARG A 23 -3.74 14.12 2.92
CA ARG A 23 -2.85 14.24 4.10
C ARG A 23 -2.90 13.02 5.01
N GLU A 24 -4.09 12.49 5.26
CA GLU A 24 -4.26 11.24 6.03
C GLU A 24 -3.50 10.09 5.34
N SER A 25 -3.64 9.97 4.01
CA SER A 25 -2.91 8.98 3.22
C SER A 25 -1.40 9.22 3.22
N SER A 26 -0.92 10.46 3.17
CA SER A 26 0.53 10.74 3.14
C SER A 26 1.21 10.29 4.43
N VAL A 27 0.55 10.47 5.58
CA VAL A 27 1.05 9.98 6.87
C VAL A 27 1.02 8.46 6.90
N LYS A 28 -0.08 7.84 6.47
CA LYS A 28 -0.23 6.37 6.47
C LYS A 28 0.81 5.67 5.59
N GLU A 29 1.10 6.23 4.42
CA GLU A 29 2.03 5.63 3.45
C GLU A 29 3.48 6.12 3.62
N GLN A 30 3.76 7.01 4.59
CA GLN A 30 5.07 7.63 4.80
C GLN A 30 5.65 8.28 3.53
N LYS A 31 4.78 8.84 2.69
CA LYS A 31 5.13 9.52 1.44
C LYS A 31 4.89 11.01 1.59
N SER A 32 5.60 11.83 0.80
CA SER A 32 5.30 13.25 0.73
C SER A 32 3.92 13.49 0.12
N LEU A 33 3.32 14.63 0.46
CA LEU A 33 2.03 15.05 -0.10
C LEU A 33 2.07 15.16 -1.63
N ASN A 34 3.24 15.56 -2.18
CA ASN A 34 3.45 15.68 -3.61
C ASN A 34 3.49 14.31 -4.31
N GLU A 35 4.19 13.33 -3.74
CA GLU A 35 4.24 11.97 -4.30
C GLU A 35 2.85 11.34 -4.36
N LEU A 36 2.03 11.49 -3.31
CA LEU A 36 0.66 11.00 -3.35
C LEU A 36 -0.24 11.78 -4.31
N ALA A 37 -0.06 13.09 -4.45
CA ALA A 37 -0.80 13.88 -5.42
C ALA A 37 -0.52 13.38 -6.85
N ILE A 38 0.75 13.13 -7.18
CA ILE A 38 1.16 12.59 -8.48
C ILE A 38 0.61 11.18 -8.69
N ALA A 39 0.71 10.30 -7.68
CA ALA A 39 0.18 8.94 -7.76
C ALA A 39 -1.35 8.92 -7.96
N ALA A 40 -2.08 9.78 -7.25
CA ALA A 40 -3.53 9.91 -7.40
C ALA A 40 -3.92 10.43 -8.80
N LEU A 41 -3.17 11.39 -9.34
CA LEU A 41 -3.37 11.89 -10.71
C LEU A 41 -3.08 10.80 -11.75
N ALA A 42 -1.97 10.08 -11.61
CA ALA A 42 -1.62 8.98 -12.52
C ALA A 42 -2.70 7.89 -12.51
N LYS A 43 -3.20 7.52 -11.32
CA LYS A 43 -4.30 6.57 -11.16
C LYS A 43 -5.61 7.07 -11.78
N GLY A 44 -5.97 8.33 -11.54
CA GLY A 44 -7.19 8.94 -12.07
C GLY A 44 -7.20 9.10 -13.59
N LEU A 45 -6.01 9.27 -14.20
CA LEU A 45 -5.83 9.35 -15.64
C LEU A 45 -5.66 7.98 -16.31
N GLY A 46 -5.66 6.87 -15.54
CA GLY A 46 -5.42 5.53 -16.07
C GLY A 46 -3.99 5.30 -16.57
N ILE A 47 -3.04 6.14 -16.14
CA ILE A 47 -1.61 6.10 -16.52
C ILE A 47 -0.80 5.28 -15.50
N ALA A 48 -1.41 4.92 -14.36
CA ALA A 48 -0.73 4.12 -13.34
C ALA A 48 -0.48 2.68 -13.84
N GLU A 49 0.63 2.50 -14.55
CA GLU A 49 1.38 1.25 -14.59
C GLU A 49 2.32 1.24 -13.38
N GLU A 50 1.93 0.52 -12.32
CA GLU A 50 2.82 -0.32 -11.50
C GLU A 50 2.05 -0.87 -10.29
N GLU A 51 2.17 -2.18 -10.08
CA GLU A 51 1.82 -2.80 -8.80
C GLU A 51 2.56 -2.06 -7.69
N VAL A 52 1.84 -1.61 -6.66
CA VAL A 52 2.49 -1.08 -5.46
C VAL A 52 3.27 -2.23 -4.83
N ARG A 53 4.59 -2.23 -4.99
CA ARG A 53 5.48 -3.16 -4.30
C ARG A 53 5.69 -2.67 -2.88
N TYR A 54 5.19 -3.46 -1.94
CA TYR A 54 5.47 -3.31 -0.52
C TYR A 54 6.71 -4.15 -0.19
N HIS A 55 7.69 -3.55 0.49
CA HIS A 55 8.98 -4.15 0.82
C HIS A 55 9.20 -4.27 2.34
N ASP A 56 8.19 -3.93 3.14
CA ASP A 56 8.23 -3.87 4.60
C ASP A 56 8.26 -5.25 5.27
N LEU A 57 8.01 -6.32 4.52
CA LEU A 57 8.10 -7.71 4.99
C LEU A 57 9.16 -8.54 4.24
N ASP A 58 9.95 -7.91 3.36
CA ASP A 58 10.95 -8.61 2.55
C ASP A 58 12.05 -9.24 3.43
N ASP A 59 12.32 -8.65 4.58
CA ASP A 59 13.29 -9.14 5.57
C ASP A 59 12.82 -10.39 6.32
N LEU A 60 11.51 -10.69 6.31
CA LEU A 60 10.94 -11.91 6.89
C LEU A 60 11.01 -13.11 5.93
N ALA A 61 11.19 -12.85 4.63
CA ALA A 61 11.23 -13.91 3.63
C ALA A 61 12.48 -14.77 3.81
N GLY A 62 12.30 -16.08 4.01
CA GLY A 62 13.40 -17.03 4.21
C GLY A 62 13.99 -17.06 5.62
N THR A 63 13.46 -16.28 6.57
CA THR A 63 13.87 -16.33 7.98
C THR A 63 13.04 -17.31 8.81
N TRP A 64 12.21 -18.14 8.17
CA TRP A 64 11.39 -19.12 8.87
C TRP A 64 12.26 -20.15 9.58
N VAL A 65 11.92 -20.43 10.83
CA VAL A 65 12.51 -21.50 11.62
C VAL A 65 11.40 -22.50 11.91
N GLU A 66 11.64 -23.78 11.62
CA GLU A 66 10.65 -24.83 11.84
C GLU A 66 10.19 -24.87 13.30
N ASP A 67 8.88 -24.78 13.51
CA ASP A 67 8.24 -24.82 14.83
C ASP A 67 7.09 -25.85 14.86
N PRO A 68 7.29 -27.02 15.49
CA PRO A 68 6.26 -28.03 15.63
C PRO A 68 4.99 -27.57 16.36
N LYS A 69 5.06 -26.51 17.18
CA LYS A 69 3.87 -25.93 17.83
C LYS A 69 3.03 -25.14 16.84
N PHE A 70 3.68 -24.42 15.93
CA PHE A 70 3.02 -23.72 14.84
C PHE A 70 2.28 -24.71 13.93
N ASP A 71 2.95 -25.81 13.53
CA ASP A 71 2.33 -26.86 12.71
C ASP A 71 1.10 -27.48 13.37
N LYS A 72 1.17 -27.70 14.68
CA LYS A 72 0.04 -28.22 15.45
C LYS A 72 -1.11 -27.22 15.46
N ALA A 73 -0.84 -25.94 15.68
CA ALA A 73 -1.85 -24.88 15.65
C ALA A 73 -2.50 -24.77 14.27
N LEU A 74 -1.72 -24.86 13.19
CA LEU A 74 -2.23 -24.82 11.81
C LEU A 74 -3.19 -25.99 11.54
N LYS A 75 -2.82 -27.22 11.96
CA LYS A 75 -3.70 -28.40 11.86
C LYS A 75 -4.99 -28.27 12.66
N ASP A 76 -4.97 -27.54 13.77
CA ASP A 76 -6.17 -27.27 14.55
C ASP A 76 -7.05 -26.20 13.88
N MET A 77 -6.46 -25.19 13.22
CA MET A 77 -7.18 -24.18 12.45
C MET A 77 -7.80 -24.71 11.15
N ASP A 78 -7.16 -25.69 10.50
CA ASP A 78 -7.66 -26.31 9.26
C ASP A 78 -8.90 -27.20 9.49
N LYS A 79 -9.27 -27.46 10.75
CA LYS A 79 -10.51 -28.17 11.08
C LYS A 79 -11.69 -27.24 10.85
N ILE A 80 -12.43 -27.52 9.79
CA ILE A 80 -13.70 -26.86 9.50
C ILE A 80 -14.69 -27.16 10.64
N ASP A 81 -15.25 -26.10 11.23
CA ASP A 81 -16.42 -26.19 12.11
C ASP A 81 -17.70 -26.04 11.28
N PRO A 82 -18.48 -27.13 11.11
CA PRO A 82 -19.70 -27.10 10.29
C PRO A 82 -20.79 -26.17 10.84
N GLU A 83 -20.80 -25.85 12.13
CA GLU A 83 -21.80 -24.95 12.72
C GLU A 83 -21.46 -23.47 12.47
N LEU A 84 -20.19 -23.13 12.24
CA LEU A 84 -19.76 -21.77 11.82
C LEU A 84 -19.93 -21.51 10.31
N TRP A 85 -20.23 -22.54 9.52
CA TRP A 85 -20.35 -22.49 8.06
C TRP A 85 -21.78 -22.72 7.53
N LYS A 86 -22.79 -22.70 8.40
CA LYS A 86 -24.21 -22.59 8.03
C LYS A 86 -24.64 -21.13 7.93
#